data_AF-A0A484ZMH7-F1
#
_entry.id   AF-A0A484ZMH7-F1
#
_cell.length_a   1.000
_cell.length_b   1.000
_cell.length_c   1.000
_cell.angle_alpha   90.00
_cell.angle_beta   90.00
_cell.angle_gamma   90.00
#
_symmetry.space_group_name_H-M   'P 1'
#
loop_
_entity.id
_entity.type
_entity.pdbx_description
1 polymer ?
#
loop_
_entity_poly.entity_id
_entity_poly.type
_entity_poly.pdbx_seq_one_letter_code
_entity_poly.pdbx_strand_id
1 'polypeptide(L)'
;MNIHRLSFWWGVNPLNTLKIAWTSTDEQGIEFFNQLKASGKTVIAIDPMRSETIEFFGDKAQWLAPNMGTDVAMMLGIAHTMVTKSLHDKAFLDKYTTGYDKFEEYLLGKSDKTPKTAAWAEAICGVPAKQIELLAEIFSKNRTMLMGGWGMQRQQYGEQKHWMLVTLAAMLGQIGTEGGGFGFSYHYSNGGNPTRSGGILSAISSTVAGGSSAGNDWATSDAVNSFPLARIVDALEKPNTKYQHNGHEGTYPDIKMIWWAGGANFTHHQDTNRLIKAWQKPEMVVVSECYWTAAAKHADIVLPITTSFERNDLTMTGDYSNQHLVPMKQVVAPQYESRNDFDVFADMSELLKAGGRKVYSENKEEMDWLREFYDAAQKGARAQRVNMPQFNQFWQANKLIEMRNNEKNDKYVRYAEFRADPIMNPLGTPSGKIEIFSKTIEGFGYKDCPPHPSWLEPVEWKGSAKEGQLQLLTAHPAHRLHSQLNYAKLRELYAIADREPITIHPDDAKARNIANGDLVQSL
;
A
#
# COMPACT_ATOMS: atom_id res chain seq x y z
N MET A 1 9.30 34.84 -12.42
CA MET A 1 8.40 34.62 -11.27
C MET A 1 9.07 33.64 -10.33
N ASN A 2 9.20 33.96 -9.03
CA ASN A 2 9.62 32.98 -8.04
C ASN A 2 8.51 31.93 -7.92
N ILE A 3 8.69 30.76 -8.53
CA ILE A 3 7.72 29.67 -8.44
C ILE A 3 7.82 29.10 -7.01
N HIS A 4 6.80 29.33 -6.17
CA HIS A 4 6.73 28.69 -4.87
C HIS A 4 6.50 27.18 -5.06
N ARG A 5 7.17 26.36 -4.25
CA ARG A 5 6.98 24.90 -4.22
C ARG A 5 5.96 24.55 -3.13
N LEU A 6 4.90 23.85 -3.52
CA LEU A 6 3.81 23.39 -2.68
C LEU A 6 3.89 21.88 -2.51
N SER A 7 3.74 21.41 -1.28
CA SER A 7 3.54 19.99 -0.96
C SER A 7 2.09 19.77 -0.57
N PHE A 8 1.39 18.90 -1.29
CA PHE A 8 -0.03 18.66 -1.10
C PHE A 8 -0.27 17.20 -0.77
N TRP A 9 -0.93 16.95 0.34
CA TRP A 9 -1.04 15.62 0.95
C TRP A 9 -2.49 15.18 0.98
N TRP A 10 -2.79 14.04 0.37
CA TRP A 10 -4.14 13.49 0.30
C TRP A 10 -4.22 12.12 0.96
N GLY A 11 -4.86 12.04 2.13
CA GLY A 11 -5.04 10.80 2.89
C GLY A 11 -3.71 10.14 3.31
N VAL A 12 -2.74 10.96 3.74
CA VAL A 12 -1.36 10.55 4.04
C VAL A 12 -1.00 10.89 5.49
N ASN A 13 -0.39 9.93 6.18
CA ASN A 13 0.09 10.07 7.55
C ASN A 13 1.51 9.49 7.70
N PRO A 14 2.53 10.11 7.05
CA PRO A 14 3.91 9.60 6.97
C PRO A 14 4.58 9.44 8.34
N LEU A 15 4.30 10.28 9.34
CA LEU A 15 4.91 10.09 10.66
C LEU A 15 4.47 8.82 11.37
N ASN A 16 3.28 8.32 11.02
CA ASN A 16 2.83 7.01 11.46
C ASN A 16 3.47 5.89 10.63
N THR A 17 3.33 6.03 9.31
CA THR A 17 3.50 4.93 8.36
C THR A 17 4.95 4.68 7.93
N LEU A 18 5.85 5.66 8.07
CA LEU A 18 7.28 5.53 7.72
C LEU A 18 8.13 4.81 8.79
N LYS A 19 7.56 4.51 9.96
CA LYS A 19 8.21 3.69 10.98
C LYS A 19 8.39 2.24 10.55
N ILE A 20 7.68 1.82 9.50
CA ILE A 20 7.62 0.44 9.02
C ILE A 20 8.11 0.36 7.57
N ALA A 21 8.64 -0.80 7.22
CA ALA A 21 9.13 -1.18 5.90
C ALA A 21 8.71 -2.62 5.57
N TRP A 22 8.82 -3.03 4.30
CA TRP A 22 8.64 -4.43 3.91
C TRP A 22 9.86 -5.27 4.31
N THR A 23 11.06 -4.71 4.14
CA THR A 23 12.29 -5.30 4.68
C THR A 23 12.59 -4.69 6.04
N SER A 24 13.85 -4.42 6.38
CA SER A 24 14.18 -3.56 7.52
C SER A 24 14.11 -2.08 7.13
N THR A 25 13.54 -1.24 8.00
CA THR A 25 13.43 0.20 7.74
C THR A 25 14.81 0.86 7.79
N ASP A 26 15.01 1.88 6.94
CA ASP A 26 16.15 2.79 7.02
C ASP A 26 15.85 4.06 7.83
N GLU A 27 14.56 4.26 8.19
CA GLU A 27 14.01 5.39 8.94
C GLU A 27 14.31 6.80 8.37
N GLN A 28 14.91 6.90 7.19
CA GLN A 28 15.36 8.19 6.64
C GLN A 28 14.21 9.07 6.16
N GLY A 29 13.05 8.48 5.85
CA GLY A 29 11.88 9.20 5.37
C GLY A 29 11.41 10.28 6.36
N ILE A 30 11.44 9.99 7.67
CA ILE A 30 11.03 10.93 8.71
C ILE A 30 11.88 12.21 8.68
N GLU A 31 13.19 12.07 8.43
CA GLU A 31 14.10 13.20 8.38
C GLU A 31 13.81 14.13 7.19
N PHE A 32 13.37 13.60 6.04
CA PHE A 32 12.92 14.45 4.94
C PHE A 32 11.65 15.26 5.28
N PHE A 33 10.77 14.74 6.15
CA PHE A 33 9.63 15.51 6.67
C PHE A 33 10.05 16.58 7.68
N ASN A 34 11.09 16.33 8.50
CA ASN A 34 11.72 17.39 9.33
C ASN A 34 12.23 18.53 8.46
N GLN A 35 12.97 18.20 7.39
CA GLN A 35 13.50 19.18 6.44
C GLN A 35 12.38 19.94 5.72
N LEU A 36 11.31 19.26 5.31
CA LEU A 36 10.15 19.90 4.70
C LEU A 36 9.51 20.93 5.65
N LYS A 37 9.31 20.57 6.92
CA LYS A 37 8.80 21.48 7.97
C LYS A 37 9.73 22.67 8.23
N ALA A 38 11.05 22.47 8.15
CA ALA A 38 12.04 23.54 8.29
C ALA A 38 12.10 24.47 7.06
N SER A 39 11.69 23.98 5.89
CA SER A 39 11.93 24.68 4.62
C SER A 39 11.01 25.87 4.31
N GLY A 40 9.97 26.10 5.11
CA GLY A 40 9.01 27.20 4.90
C GLY A 40 8.14 27.03 3.64
N LYS A 41 8.15 25.86 2.99
CA LYS A 41 7.24 25.56 1.87
C LYS A 41 5.81 25.48 2.38
N THR A 42 4.87 25.89 1.53
CA THR A 42 3.45 25.73 1.83
C THR A 42 3.10 24.25 1.84
N VAL A 43 2.39 23.81 2.87
CA VAL A 43 1.88 22.45 3.02
C VAL A 43 0.37 22.51 3.22
N ILE A 44 -0.36 21.72 2.44
CA ILE A 44 -1.81 21.56 2.61
C ILE A 44 -2.09 20.06 2.71
N ALA A 45 -2.75 19.66 3.79
CA ALA A 45 -3.16 18.29 4.07
C ALA A 45 -4.68 18.16 3.97
N ILE A 46 -5.12 17.20 3.17
CA ILE A 46 -6.50 16.78 3.01
C ILE A 46 -6.65 15.41 3.64
N ASP A 47 -7.34 15.37 4.77
CA ASP A 47 -7.59 14.16 5.53
C ASP A 47 -8.82 14.37 6.43
N PRO A 48 -9.79 13.45 6.49
CA PRO A 48 -10.90 13.55 7.45
C PRO A 48 -10.42 13.58 8.91
N MET A 49 -9.22 13.04 9.19
CA MET A 49 -8.61 13.03 10.51
C MET A 49 -7.47 14.04 10.60
N ARG A 50 -7.43 14.81 11.69
CA ARG A 50 -6.24 15.60 12.06
C ARG A 50 -5.16 14.66 12.63
N SER A 51 -4.35 14.08 11.75
CA SER A 51 -3.34 13.07 12.08
C SER A 51 -2.14 13.63 12.83
N GLU A 52 -1.32 12.76 13.41
CA GLU A 52 -0.05 13.12 14.06
C GLU A 52 0.93 13.79 13.09
N THR A 53 0.85 13.51 11.80
CA THR A 53 1.62 14.25 10.78
C THR A 53 1.16 15.70 10.74
N ILE A 54 -0.14 15.96 10.74
CA ILE A 54 -0.68 17.32 10.72
C ILE A 54 -0.33 18.05 12.03
N GLU A 55 -0.47 17.38 13.17
CA GLU A 55 -0.05 17.94 14.47
C GLU A 55 1.43 18.29 14.50
N PHE A 56 2.29 17.42 13.96
CA PHE A 56 3.71 17.70 13.86
C PHE A 56 4.00 18.96 13.03
N PHE A 57 3.28 19.23 11.94
CA PHE A 57 3.47 20.46 11.19
C PHE A 57 2.87 21.68 11.89
N GLY A 58 1.82 21.50 12.70
CA GLY A 58 1.11 22.58 13.37
C GLY A 58 0.64 23.64 12.37
N ASP A 59 0.83 24.92 12.69
CA ASP A 59 0.42 26.04 11.83
C ASP A 59 1.18 26.13 10.48
N LYS A 60 2.21 25.30 10.28
CA LYS A 60 2.94 25.22 9.00
C LYS A 60 2.22 24.36 7.96
N ALA A 61 1.18 23.62 8.34
CA ALA A 61 0.31 22.91 7.43
C ALA A 61 -1.13 23.40 7.57
N GLN A 62 -1.76 23.72 6.45
CA GLN A 62 -3.21 23.89 6.39
C GLN A 62 -3.86 22.51 6.38
N TRP A 63 -4.85 22.28 7.23
CA TRP A 63 -5.67 21.07 7.24
C TRP A 63 -7.06 21.34 6.67
N LEU A 64 -7.49 20.49 5.74
CA LEU A 64 -8.84 20.45 5.19
C LEU A 64 -9.43 19.07 5.44
N ALA A 65 -10.63 19.03 6.02
CA ALA A 65 -11.30 17.79 6.41
C ALA A 65 -12.53 17.53 5.54
N PRO A 66 -12.41 16.78 4.42
CA PRO A 66 -13.58 16.34 3.68
C PRO A 66 -14.32 15.23 4.45
N ASN A 67 -15.60 15.04 4.14
CA ASN A 67 -16.34 13.86 4.56
C ASN A 67 -15.65 12.60 4.02
N MET A 68 -15.57 11.53 4.82
CA MET A 68 -14.84 10.32 4.43
C MET A 68 -15.43 9.71 3.14
N GLY A 69 -14.55 9.38 2.18
CA GLY A 69 -14.91 8.74 0.91
C GLY A 69 -15.37 9.69 -0.20
N THR A 70 -15.26 11.01 0.00
CA THR A 70 -15.75 12.04 -0.94
C THR A 70 -14.63 12.75 -1.72
N ASP A 71 -13.42 12.20 -1.68
CA ASP A 71 -12.20 12.78 -2.26
C ASP A 71 -12.33 13.07 -3.76
N VAL A 72 -12.93 12.15 -4.52
CA VAL A 72 -13.16 12.30 -5.97
C VAL A 72 -14.07 13.49 -6.26
N ALA A 73 -15.12 13.72 -5.46
CA ALA A 73 -15.99 14.88 -5.65
C ALA A 73 -15.22 16.19 -5.43
N MET A 74 -14.37 16.24 -4.40
CA MET A 74 -13.51 17.39 -4.18
C MET A 74 -12.52 17.62 -5.33
N MET A 75 -11.84 16.58 -5.81
CA MET A 75 -10.93 16.67 -6.97
C MET A 75 -11.65 17.14 -8.24
N LEU A 76 -12.88 16.68 -8.48
CA LEU A 76 -13.70 17.11 -9.61
C LEU A 76 -14.09 18.59 -9.49
N GLY A 77 -14.44 19.08 -8.29
CA GLY A 77 -14.69 20.50 -8.04
C GLY A 77 -13.47 21.39 -8.34
N ILE A 78 -12.27 20.93 -7.97
CA ILE A 78 -11.00 21.59 -8.29
C ILE A 78 -10.79 21.59 -9.81
N ALA A 79 -10.90 20.42 -10.45
CA ALA A 79 -10.72 20.25 -11.89
C ALA A 79 -11.69 21.12 -12.69
N HIS A 80 -12.97 21.14 -12.32
CA HIS A 80 -13.99 21.96 -12.98
C HIS A 80 -13.61 23.45 -12.89
N THR A 81 -13.19 23.91 -11.71
CA THR A 81 -12.72 25.29 -11.53
C THR A 81 -11.52 25.60 -12.42
N MET A 82 -10.57 24.67 -12.56
CA MET A 82 -9.44 24.81 -13.47
C MET A 82 -9.87 24.94 -14.93
N VAL A 83 -10.93 24.24 -15.34
CA VAL A 83 -11.48 24.36 -16.71
C VAL A 83 -12.16 25.71 -16.91
N THR A 84 -13.09 26.08 -16.04
CA THR A 84 -13.88 27.32 -16.20
C THR A 84 -13.03 28.59 -16.09
N LYS A 85 -11.91 28.55 -15.34
CA LYS A 85 -10.96 29.66 -15.22
C LYS A 85 -9.76 29.55 -16.18
N SER A 86 -9.74 28.56 -17.08
CA SER A 86 -8.63 28.32 -18.03
C SER A 86 -7.25 28.18 -17.36
N LEU A 87 -7.20 27.47 -16.22
CA LEU A 87 -6.01 27.25 -15.40
C LEU A 87 -5.31 25.90 -15.67
N HIS A 88 -5.88 25.05 -16.52
CA HIS A 88 -5.32 23.75 -16.89
C HIS A 88 -4.35 23.86 -18.08
N ASP A 89 -3.32 23.02 -18.10
CA ASP A 89 -2.30 22.97 -19.14
C ASP A 89 -2.78 22.15 -20.34
N LYS A 90 -3.45 22.82 -21.28
CA LYS A 90 -3.94 22.20 -22.53
C LYS A 90 -2.84 21.58 -23.37
N ALA A 91 -1.67 22.23 -23.45
CA ALA A 91 -0.55 21.73 -24.24
C ALA A 91 -0.01 20.40 -23.68
N PHE A 92 0.03 20.27 -22.36
CA PHE A 92 0.37 18.99 -21.73
C PHE A 92 -0.69 17.93 -22.01
N LEU A 93 -1.97 18.26 -21.85
CA LEU A 93 -3.08 17.33 -22.09
C LEU A 93 -3.05 16.79 -23.52
N ASP A 94 -2.93 17.65 -24.52
CA ASP A 94 -2.90 17.27 -25.95
C ASP A 94 -1.70 16.37 -26.28
N LYS A 95 -0.53 16.70 -25.73
CA LYS A 95 0.72 15.99 -26.04
C LYS A 95 0.83 14.65 -25.31
N TYR A 96 0.55 14.61 -24.00
CA TYR A 96 0.91 13.48 -23.13
C TYR A 96 -0.28 12.63 -22.67
N THR A 97 -1.51 12.98 -23.03
CA THR A 97 -2.71 12.24 -22.60
C THR A 97 -3.57 11.77 -23.79
N THR A 98 -4.57 10.94 -23.48
CA THR A 98 -5.66 10.59 -24.41
C THR A 98 -7.00 10.59 -23.67
N GLY A 99 -8.06 11.01 -24.38
CA GLY A 99 -9.44 10.96 -23.88
C GLY A 99 -9.85 12.08 -22.91
N TYR A 100 -9.07 13.16 -22.83
CA TYR A 100 -9.40 14.31 -21.98
C TYR A 100 -10.72 15.00 -22.39
N ASP A 101 -11.01 15.06 -23.68
CA ASP A 101 -12.24 15.61 -24.25
C ASP A 101 -13.50 14.95 -23.66
N LYS A 102 -13.53 13.62 -23.63
CA LYS A 102 -14.64 12.85 -23.01
C LYS A 102 -14.78 13.13 -21.51
N PHE A 103 -13.66 13.25 -20.81
CA PHE A 103 -13.67 13.59 -19.38
C PHE A 103 -14.14 15.03 -19.14
N GLU A 104 -13.73 15.99 -19.98
CA GLU A 104 -14.15 17.39 -19.88
C GLU A 104 -15.66 17.52 -20.11
N GLU A 105 -16.24 16.76 -21.04
CA GLU A 105 -17.69 16.71 -21.23
C GLU A 105 -18.43 16.26 -19.96
N TYR A 106 -17.94 15.24 -19.27
CA TYR A 106 -18.47 14.79 -17.98
C TYR A 106 -18.28 15.83 -16.88
N LEU A 107 -17.11 16.45 -16.82
CA LEU A 107 -16.76 17.46 -15.82
C LEU A 107 -17.68 18.68 -15.93
N LEU A 108 -17.94 19.14 -17.16
CA LEU A 108 -18.82 20.27 -17.46
C LEU A 108 -20.32 19.91 -17.46
N GLY A 109 -20.66 18.65 -17.18
CA GLY A 109 -22.05 18.19 -17.14
C GLY A 109 -22.72 18.08 -18.51
N LYS A 110 -21.96 18.02 -19.60
CA LYS A 110 -22.51 17.84 -20.96
C LYS A 110 -23.04 16.43 -21.18
N SER A 111 -22.40 15.42 -20.59
CA SER A 111 -22.80 14.02 -20.73
C SER A 111 -23.87 13.56 -19.73
N ASP A 112 -23.96 14.19 -18.55
CA ASP A 112 -24.85 13.75 -17.45
C ASP A 112 -25.73 14.87 -16.85
N LYS A 113 -25.69 16.07 -17.43
CA LYS A 113 -26.44 17.27 -17.00
C LYS A 113 -26.11 17.76 -15.59
N THR A 114 -24.99 17.33 -15.02
CA THR A 114 -24.56 17.73 -13.67
C THR A 114 -23.15 18.32 -13.72
N PRO A 115 -23.00 19.64 -13.91
CA PRO A 115 -21.69 20.27 -13.87
C PRO A 115 -21.03 20.06 -12.50
N LYS A 116 -19.79 19.58 -12.48
CA LYS A 116 -19.06 19.23 -11.25
C LYS A 116 -18.46 20.46 -10.56
N THR A 117 -19.28 21.48 -10.35
CA THR A 117 -18.87 22.77 -9.79
C THR A 117 -18.29 22.63 -8.37
N ALA A 118 -17.59 23.67 -7.89
CA ALA A 118 -17.15 23.71 -6.49
C ALA A 118 -18.33 23.65 -5.49
N ALA A 119 -19.48 24.25 -5.83
CA ALA A 119 -20.70 24.16 -5.01
C ALA A 119 -21.29 22.75 -4.99
N TRP A 120 -21.27 22.05 -6.13
CA TRP A 120 -21.63 20.62 -6.19
C TRP A 120 -20.70 19.78 -5.31
N ALA A 121 -19.39 20.02 -5.38
CA ALA A 121 -18.42 19.32 -4.57
C ALA A 121 -18.60 19.60 -3.07
N GLU A 122 -18.85 20.86 -2.66
CA GLU A 122 -19.13 21.25 -1.28
C GLU A 122 -20.32 20.47 -0.69
N ALA A 123 -21.41 20.33 -1.46
CA ALA A 123 -22.59 19.58 -1.02
C ALA A 123 -22.28 18.10 -0.68
N ILE A 124 -21.25 17.52 -1.31
CA ILE A 124 -20.86 16.12 -1.13
C ILE A 124 -19.74 16.01 -0.07
N CYS A 125 -18.65 16.74 -0.25
CA CYS A 125 -17.45 16.60 0.57
C CYS A 125 -17.44 17.49 1.82
N GLY A 126 -18.32 18.50 1.92
CA GLY A 126 -18.39 19.40 3.06
C GLY A 126 -17.27 20.44 3.13
N VAL A 127 -16.33 20.45 2.19
CA VAL A 127 -15.31 21.51 2.09
C VAL A 127 -15.91 22.72 1.37
N PRO A 128 -15.84 23.95 1.93
CA PRO A 128 -16.44 25.13 1.32
C PRO A 128 -16.00 25.36 -0.13
N ALA A 129 -16.93 25.69 -1.02
CA ALA A 129 -16.66 25.90 -2.44
C ALA A 129 -15.56 26.94 -2.69
N LYS A 130 -15.53 28.02 -1.90
CA LYS A 130 -14.46 29.02 -1.97
C LYS A 130 -13.07 28.45 -1.71
N GLN A 131 -12.95 27.48 -0.80
CA GLN A 131 -11.67 26.81 -0.55
C GLN A 131 -11.30 25.89 -1.71
N ILE A 132 -12.26 25.15 -2.27
CA ILE A 132 -12.07 24.31 -3.46
C ILE A 132 -11.59 25.16 -4.65
N GLU A 133 -12.21 26.31 -4.88
CA GLU A 133 -11.83 27.23 -5.95
C GLU A 133 -10.42 27.82 -5.73
N LEU A 134 -10.09 28.17 -4.49
CA LEU A 134 -8.77 28.68 -4.13
C LEU A 134 -7.67 27.63 -4.36
N LEU A 135 -7.93 26.35 -4.05
CA LEU A 135 -6.99 25.27 -4.31
C LEU A 135 -6.66 25.15 -5.81
N ALA A 136 -7.66 25.26 -6.69
CA ALA A 136 -7.43 25.24 -8.14
C ALA A 136 -6.47 26.36 -8.59
N GLU A 137 -6.62 27.56 -8.04
CA GLU A 137 -5.72 28.68 -8.33
C GLU A 137 -4.32 28.49 -7.76
N ILE A 138 -4.22 28.01 -6.51
CA ILE A 138 -2.94 27.76 -5.86
C ILE A 138 -2.17 26.69 -6.62
N PHE A 139 -2.79 25.58 -7.01
CA PHE A 139 -2.09 24.49 -7.69
C PHE A 139 -1.57 24.91 -9.06
N SER A 140 -2.39 25.64 -9.82
CA SER A 140 -2.03 26.08 -11.17
C SER A 140 -0.90 27.12 -11.17
N LYS A 141 -0.87 28.03 -10.19
CA LYS A 141 0.12 29.12 -10.11
C LYS A 141 1.49 28.70 -9.52
N ASN A 142 1.61 27.48 -8.98
CA ASN A 142 2.77 27.03 -8.22
C ASN A 142 3.30 25.67 -8.68
N ARG A 143 4.56 25.36 -8.34
CA ARG A 143 5.08 24.00 -8.52
C ARG A 143 4.50 23.10 -7.43
N THR A 144 3.66 22.14 -7.81
CA THR A 144 2.83 21.36 -6.89
C THR A 144 3.15 19.88 -7.00
N MET A 145 3.46 19.25 -5.86
CA MET A 145 3.56 17.80 -5.71
C MET A 145 2.31 17.25 -5.02
N LEU A 146 1.55 16.41 -5.72
CA LEU A 146 0.38 15.71 -5.18
C LEU A 146 0.79 14.36 -4.58
N MET A 147 0.82 14.26 -3.25
CA MET A 147 1.14 13.02 -2.53
C MET A 147 -0.16 12.31 -2.15
N GLY A 148 -0.44 11.17 -2.78
CA GLY A 148 -1.64 10.37 -2.50
C GLY A 148 -1.33 9.17 -1.60
N GLY A 149 -2.10 9.02 -0.52
CA GLY A 149 -2.03 7.87 0.37
C GLY A 149 -2.83 6.67 -0.14
N TRP A 150 -2.66 5.52 0.51
CA TRP A 150 -3.37 4.28 0.13
C TRP A 150 -4.64 4.01 0.92
N GLY A 151 -4.96 4.81 1.94
CA GLY A 151 -6.22 4.67 2.69
C GLY A 151 -7.45 4.88 1.81
N MET A 152 -7.45 5.95 1.00
CA MET A 152 -8.59 6.38 0.18
C MET A 152 -9.03 5.39 -0.92
N GLN A 153 -8.13 4.51 -1.38
CA GLN A 153 -8.50 3.46 -2.34
C GLN A 153 -9.00 2.17 -1.69
N ARG A 154 -8.90 2.03 -0.36
CA ARG A 154 -9.42 0.86 0.35
C ARG A 154 -10.87 1.08 0.78
N GLN A 155 -11.69 1.47 -0.20
CA GLN A 155 -13.11 1.83 -0.07
C GLN A 155 -13.83 1.44 -1.36
N GLN A 156 -15.16 1.42 -1.35
CA GLN A 156 -15.95 1.19 -2.57
C GLN A 156 -15.57 2.22 -3.66
N TYR A 157 -15.47 1.79 -4.92
CA TYR A 157 -14.98 2.59 -6.05
C TYR A 157 -13.56 3.14 -5.86
N GLY A 158 -12.70 2.35 -5.20
CA GLY A 158 -11.35 2.72 -4.78
C GLY A 158 -10.44 3.18 -5.91
N GLU A 159 -10.62 2.57 -7.08
CA GLU A 159 -9.92 2.87 -8.34
C GLU A 159 -10.08 4.34 -8.77
N GLN A 160 -11.26 4.94 -8.54
CA GLN A 160 -11.54 6.32 -8.95
C GLN A 160 -10.63 7.36 -8.26
N LYS A 161 -10.14 7.08 -7.05
CA LYS A 161 -9.41 8.05 -6.21
C LYS A 161 -8.04 8.38 -6.81
N HIS A 162 -7.23 7.35 -7.05
CA HIS A 162 -5.92 7.53 -7.67
C HIS A 162 -6.03 7.91 -9.14
N TRP A 163 -7.03 7.39 -9.87
CA TRP A 163 -7.24 7.78 -11.27
C TRP A 163 -7.57 9.27 -11.39
N MET A 164 -8.49 9.79 -10.57
CA MET A 164 -8.82 11.21 -10.55
C MET A 164 -7.63 12.08 -10.10
N LEU A 165 -6.82 11.62 -9.14
CA LEU A 165 -5.61 12.35 -8.72
C LEU A 165 -4.58 12.46 -9.86
N VAL A 166 -4.36 11.38 -10.62
CA VAL A 166 -3.49 11.42 -11.82
C VAL A 166 -4.07 12.34 -12.89
N THR A 167 -5.38 12.31 -13.12
CA THR A 167 -6.05 13.23 -14.05
C THR A 167 -5.86 14.70 -13.63
N LEU A 168 -6.03 15.02 -12.35
CA LEU A 168 -5.75 16.35 -11.82
C LEU A 168 -4.27 16.75 -12.00
N ALA A 169 -3.34 15.82 -11.74
CA ALA A 169 -1.90 16.05 -11.97
C ALA A 169 -1.59 16.32 -13.46
N ALA A 170 -2.27 15.63 -14.37
CA ALA A 170 -2.15 15.84 -15.81
C ALA A 170 -2.72 17.20 -16.23
N MET A 171 -3.86 17.61 -15.68
CA MET A 171 -4.44 18.94 -15.91
C MET A 171 -3.52 20.07 -15.42
N LEU A 172 -2.71 19.85 -14.40
CA LEU A 172 -1.69 20.81 -13.95
C LEU A 172 -0.48 20.88 -14.88
N GLY A 173 -0.22 19.85 -15.68
CA GLY A 173 0.86 19.82 -16.68
C GLY A 173 2.28 19.67 -16.11
N GLN A 174 2.43 19.32 -14.82
CA GLN A 174 3.72 19.32 -14.12
C GLN A 174 4.36 17.93 -13.96
N ILE A 175 3.72 16.87 -14.45
CA ILE A 175 4.27 15.50 -14.42
C ILE A 175 5.61 15.47 -15.18
N GLY A 176 6.63 14.86 -14.56
CA GLY A 176 7.98 14.77 -15.12
C GLY A 176 8.87 15.99 -14.85
N THR A 177 8.44 16.93 -14.00
CA THR A 177 9.24 18.09 -13.62
C THR A 177 9.73 17.97 -12.17
N GLU A 178 10.86 18.60 -11.83
CA GLU A 178 11.42 18.54 -10.47
C GLU A 178 10.44 19.10 -9.43
N GLY A 179 10.05 18.28 -8.45
CA GLY A 179 9.08 18.66 -7.41
C GLY A 179 7.65 18.89 -7.91
N GLY A 180 7.31 18.42 -9.12
CA GLY A 180 5.97 18.53 -9.70
C GLY A 180 5.37 17.16 -10.06
N GLY A 181 4.05 17.12 -10.24
CA GLY A 181 3.33 15.90 -10.58
C GLY A 181 2.74 15.22 -9.35
N PHE A 182 2.90 13.91 -9.24
CA PHE A 182 2.32 13.12 -8.15
C PHE A 182 3.26 12.03 -7.67
N GLY A 183 3.02 11.56 -6.44
CA GLY A 183 3.69 10.40 -5.86
C GLY A 183 2.79 9.64 -4.90
N PHE A 184 2.82 8.31 -4.98
CA PHE A 184 1.98 7.44 -4.17
C PHE A 184 2.74 6.68 -3.09
N SER A 185 4.02 6.97 -2.86
CA SER A 185 4.83 6.19 -1.91
C SER A 185 5.69 7.01 -0.95
N TYR A 186 5.51 8.34 -0.89
CA TYR A 186 6.22 9.16 0.09
C TYR A 186 5.88 8.84 1.55
N HIS A 187 4.83 8.03 1.77
CA HIS A 187 4.35 7.58 3.08
C HIS A 187 4.64 6.09 3.36
N TYR A 188 5.24 5.36 2.41
CA TYR A 188 5.46 3.93 2.53
C TYR A 188 6.95 3.61 2.36
N SER A 189 7.50 2.87 3.32
CA SER A 189 8.89 2.38 3.34
C SER A 189 9.95 3.41 2.94
N ASN A 190 9.76 4.68 3.31
CA ASN A 190 10.69 5.77 2.99
C ASN A 190 10.85 6.04 1.47
N GLY A 191 9.78 5.83 0.70
CA GLY A 191 9.77 6.15 -0.73
C GLY A 191 10.15 7.61 -1.02
N GLY A 192 11.09 7.79 -1.95
CA GLY A 192 11.73 9.07 -2.23
C GLY A 192 13.17 9.18 -1.69
N ASN A 193 13.58 8.26 -0.80
CA ASN A 193 14.98 8.12 -0.41
C ASN A 193 15.84 7.65 -1.62
N PRO A 194 16.92 8.33 -1.99
CA PRO A 194 17.73 7.97 -3.16
C PRO A 194 18.29 6.54 -3.10
N THR A 195 18.10 5.80 -4.19
CA THR A 195 18.63 4.44 -4.33
C THR A 195 20.16 4.45 -4.41
N ARG A 196 20.81 3.61 -3.61
CA ARG A 196 22.26 3.44 -3.57
C ARG A 196 22.74 2.40 -4.58
N SER A 197 24.02 2.47 -4.91
CA SER A 197 24.69 1.45 -5.70
C SER A 197 25.14 0.29 -4.80
N GLY A 198 24.76 -0.93 -5.16
CA GLY A 198 25.02 -2.11 -4.34
C GLY A 198 24.46 -3.40 -4.89
N GLY A 199 24.71 -4.48 -4.16
CA GLY A 199 24.08 -5.77 -4.40
C GLY A 199 22.64 -5.79 -3.89
N ILE A 200 21.82 -6.68 -4.43
CA ILE A 200 20.47 -6.99 -3.91
C ILE A 200 20.49 -8.46 -3.52
N LEU A 201 20.05 -8.77 -2.29
CA LEU A 201 19.89 -10.14 -1.84
C LEU A 201 18.85 -10.84 -2.72
N SER A 202 19.18 -12.03 -3.21
CA SER A 202 18.16 -12.93 -3.73
C SER A 202 17.42 -13.60 -2.57
N ALA A 203 16.35 -14.31 -2.89
CA ALA A 203 15.56 -15.10 -1.94
C ALA A 203 15.40 -16.52 -2.47
N ILE A 204 14.96 -17.44 -1.60
CA ILE A 204 14.53 -18.77 -2.02
C ILE A 204 13.38 -18.65 -3.04
N SER A 205 13.38 -19.52 -4.04
CA SER A 205 12.34 -19.55 -5.07
C SER A 205 11.03 -20.11 -4.50
N SER A 206 9.89 -19.59 -4.95
CA SER A 206 8.57 -20.19 -4.70
C SER A 206 8.28 -21.40 -5.61
N THR A 207 9.16 -21.68 -6.56
CA THR A 207 9.12 -22.85 -7.44
C THR A 207 10.38 -23.68 -7.26
N VAL A 208 10.26 -25.01 -7.28
CA VAL A 208 11.42 -25.93 -7.23
C VAL A 208 12.31 -25.71 -8.45
N ALA A 209 13.62 -25.55 -8.26
CA ALA A 209 14.58 -25.45 -9.35
C ALA A 209 14.63 -26.75 -10.18
N GLY A 210 14.73 -26.63 -11.51
CA GLY A 210 14.81 -27.78 -12.43
C GLY A 210 13.46 -28.42 -12.76
N GLY A 211 12.56 -27.63 -13.37
CA GLY A 211 11.21 -28.05 -13.80
C GLY A 211 11.14 -29.44 -14.44
N SER A 212 9.99 -30.10 -14.28
CA SER A 212 9.67 -31.50 -14.65
C SER A 212 10.84 -32.30 -15.25
N SER A 213 11.66 -32.87 -14.37
CA SER A 213 12.65 -33.88 -14.67
C SER A 213 12.11 -35.23 -14.22
N ALA A 214 12.43 -36.31 -14.93
CA ALA A 214 11.92 -37.66 -14.62
C ALA A 214 12.06 -38.00 -13.11
N GLY A 215 10.92 -37.99 -12.39
CA GLY A 215 10.85 -38.28 -10.95
C GLY A 215 10.43 -37.11 -10.03
N ASN A 216 10.43 -35.85 -10.50
CA ASN A 216 9.95 -34.68 -9.75
C ASN A 216 8.67 -34.01 -10.33
N ASP A 217 8.03 -34.62 -11.33
CA ASP A 217 6.80 -34.09 -11.97
C ASP A 217 5.68 -33.78 -10.97
N TRP A 218 5.57 -34.58 -9.89
CA TRP A 218 4.64 -34.37 -8.78
C TRP A 218 4.83 -33.03 -8.04
N ALA A 219 6.04 -32.46 -8.06
CA ALA A 219 6.36 -31.19 -7.42
C ALA A 219 6.15 -29.98 -8.34
N THR A 220 5.78 -30.22 -9.61
CA THR A 220 5.67 -29.19 -10.66
C THR A 220 4.34 -29.24 -11.43
N SER A 221 3.38 -30.08 -11.02
CA SER A 221 2.12 -30.27 -11.75
C SER A 221 1.13 -29.11 -11.57
N ASP A 222 0.60 -28.65 -12.70
CA ASP A 222 -0.34 -27.52 -12.84
C ASP A 222 -1.72 -27.74 -12.22
N ALA A 223 -2.13 -26.79 -11.38
CA ALA A 223 -3.31 -25.93 -11.57
C ALA A 223 -3.36 -24.91 -10.43
N VAL A 224 -2.64 -23.78 -10.57
CA VAL A 224 -2.84 -22.65 -9.66
C VAL A 224 -4.14 -21.94 -10.05
N ASN A 225 -5.25 -22.34 -9.44
CA ASN A 225 -6.46 -21.54 -9.49
C ASN A 225 -6.30 -20.36 -8.53
N SER A 226 -6.21 -19.15 -9.07
CA SER A 226 -6.06 -17.92 -8.29
C SER A 226 -7.30 -17.03 -8.45
N PHE A 227 -7.70 -16.40 -7.35
CA PHE A 227 -8.77 -15.43 -7.32
C PHE A 227 -8.37 -14.25 -6.43
N PRO A 228 -9.02 -13.07 -6.54
CA PRO A 228 -8.64 -11.90 -5.75
C PRO A 228 -8.72 -12.18 -4.24
N LEU A 229 -7.64 -11.91 -3.50
CA LEU A 229 -7.48 -12.24 -2.07
C LEU A 229 -8.72 -11.88 -1.21
N ALA A 230 -9.26 -10.68 -1.40
CA ALA A 230 -10.39 -10.17 -0.62
C ALA A 230 -11.74 -10.88 -0.94
N ARG A 231 -11.75 -11.86 -1.83
CA ARG A 231 -12.93 -12.69 -2.18
C ARG A 231 -12.94 -14.06 -1.49
N ILE A 232 -12.04 -14.31 -0.52
CA ILE A 232 -11.98 -15.61 0.18
C ILE A 232 -13.33 -16.01 0.81
N VAL A 233 -14.04 -15.08 1.47
CA VAL A 233 -15.36 -15.37 2.05
C VAL A 233 -16.37 -15.74 0.96
N ASP A 234 -16.37 -15.03 -0.17
CA ASP A 234 -17.27 -15.32 -1.29
C ASP A 234 -16.95 -16.70 -1.90
N ALA A 235 -15.68 -17.04 -2.05
CA ALA A 235 -15.22 -18.32 -2.58
C ALA A 235 -15.64 -19.49 -1.67
N LEU A 236 -15.43 -19.35 -0.35
CA LEU A 236 -15.87 -20.34 0.64
C LEU A 236 -17.40 -20.45 0.67
N GLU A 237 -18.11 -19.34 0.49
CA GLU A 237 -19.55 -19.35 0.57
C GLU A 237 -20.24 -19.94 -0.65
N LYS A 238 -19.66 -19.71 -1.83
CA LYS A 238 -20.27 -19.97 -3.14
C LYS A 238 -19.28 -20.68 -4.07
N PRO A 239 -18.78 -21.87 -3.71
CA PRO A 239 -17.85 -22.61 -4.57
C PRO A 239 -18.51 -22.90 -5.94
N ASN A 240 -17.68 -22.98 -6.98
CA ASN A 240 -18.09 -23.23 -8.37
C ASN A 240 -18.96 -22.15 -9.02
N THR A 241 -19.13 -20.98 -8.39
CA THR A 241 -19.84 -19.85 -8.98
C THR A 241 -18.89 -18.91 -9.75
N LYS A 242 -19.45 -18.20 -10.74
CA LYS A 242 -18.72 -17.27 -11.60
C LYS A 242 -18.52 -15.92 -10.92
N TYR A 243 -17.39 -15.27 -11.19
CA TYR A 243 -17.12 -13.89 -10.79
C TYR A 243 -16.40 -13.12 -11.90
N GLN A 244 -16.53 -11.81 -11.90
CA GLN A 244 -15.83 -10.91 -12.81
C GLN A 244 -14.59 -10.31 -12.13
N HIS A 245 -13.48 -10.25 -12.85
CA HIS A 245 -12.26 -9.60 -12.39
C HIS A 245 -11.48 -9.03 -13.57
N ASN A 246 -11.37 -7.71 -13.64
CA ASN A 246 -10.54 -7.00 -14.61
C ASN A 246 -10.77 -7.47 -16.07
N GLY A 247 -12.03 -7.52 -16.51
CA GLY A 247 -12.41 -7.93 -17.86
C GLY A 247 -12.52 -9.44 -18.08
N HIS A 248 -12.22 -10.26 -17.07
CA HIS A 248 -12.20 -11.71 -17.16
C HIS A 248 -13.24 -12.36 -16.25
N GLU A 249 -13.83 -13.46 -16.72
CA GLU A 249 -14.68 -14.31 -15.89
C GLU A 249 -13.85 -15.43 -15.25
N GLY A 250 -13.86 -15.50 -13.92
CA GLY A 250 -13.29 -16.59 -13.14
C GLY A 250 -14.36 -17.48 -12.52
N THR A 251 -13.95 -18.61 -11.94
CA THR A 251 -14.83 -19.52 -11.19
C THR A 251 -14.20 -19.81 -9.83
N TYR A 252 -14.94 -19.60 -8.74
CA TYR A 252 -14.41 -19.87 -7.42
C TYR A 252 -14.13 -21.37 -7.23
N PRO A 253 -12.96 -21.75 -6.69
CA PRO A 253 -12.67 -23.14 -6.38
C PRO A 253 -13.49 -23.63 -5.18
N ASP A 254 -13.71 -24.94 -5.09
CA ASP A 254 -14.23 -25.60 -3.90
C ASP A 254 -13.10 -25.90 -2.92
N ILE A 255 -12.80 -24.93 -2.05
CA ILE A 255 -11.67 -24.97 -1.11
C ILE A 255 -11.99 -25.96 0.02
N LYS A 256 -11.24 -27.07 0.08
CA LYS A 256 -11.37 -28.09 1.14
C LYS A 256 -10.36 -27.94 2.27
N MET A 257 -9.20 -27.36 2.00
CA MET A 257 -8.14 -27.18 2.99
C MET A 257 -7.58 -25.76 2.89
N ILE A 258 -7.31 -25.14 4.03
CA ILE A 258 -6.57 -23.88 4.13
C ILE A 258 -5.29 -24.14 4.92
N TRP A 259 -4.14 -23.77 4.33
CA TRP A 259 -2.89 -23.62 5.04
C TRP A 259 -2.53 -22.14 5.13
N TRP A 260 -2.30 -21.62 6.33
CA TRP A 260 -2.03 -20.20 6.55
C TRP A 260 -0.72 -20.01 7.31
N ALA A 261 0.20 -19.21 6.76
CA ALA A 261 1.47 -18.86 7.39
C ALA A 261 1.73 -17.36 7.26
N GLY A 262 2.11 -16.70 8.36
CA GLY A 262 2.56 -15.29 8.33
C GLY A 262 1.48 -14.23 8.08
N GLY A 263 0.22 -14.46 8.49
CA GLY A 263 -0.85 -13.46 8.32
C GLY A 263 -1.98 -13.56 9.35
N ALA A 264 -2.73 -12.46 9.53
CA ALA A 264 -3.81 -12.33 10.52
C ALA A 264 -5.19 -12.12 9.86
N ASN A 265 -5.78 -13.20 9.34
CA ASN A 265 -7.06 -13.18 8.61
C ASN A 265 -8.24 -12.55 9.39
N PHE A 266 -8.36 -12.83 10.69
CA PHE A 266 -9.39 -12.25 11.56
C PHE A 266 -9.10 -10.81 12.03
N THR A 267 -7.99 -10.20 11.59
CA THR A 267 -7.70 -8.78 11.80
C THR A 267 -7.79 -7.98 10.50
N HIS A 268 -7.31 -8.54 9.38
CA HIS A 268 -7.20 -7.79 8.12
C HIS A 268 -8.44 -7.85 7.23
N HIS A 269 -9.36 -8.80 7.46
CA HIS A 269 -10.51 -9.04 6.60
C HIS A 269 -11.75 -8.35 7.15
N GLN A 270 -12.65 -7.98 6.26
CA GLN A 270 -13.88 -7.25 6.58
C GLN A 270 -14.96 -8.22 7.05
N ASP A 271 -15.98 -7.71 7.75
CA ASP A 271 -17.09 -8.48 8.33
C ASP A 271 -16.60 -9.79 8.98
N THR A 272 -15.85 -9.62 10.07
CA THR A 272 -15.20 -10.75 10.76
C THR A 272 -16.21 -11.78 11.27
N ASN A 273 -17.46 -11.39 11.54
CA ASN A 273 -18.53 -12.32 11.91
C ASN A 273 -18.93 -13.22 10.73
N ARG A 274 -19.06 -12.67 9.51
CA ARG A 274 -19.27 -13.48 8.31
C ARG A 274 -18.04 -14.33 7.99
N LEU A 275 -16.84 -13.79 8.13
CA LEU A 275 -15.60 -14.55 7.97
C LEU A 275 -15.57 -15.77 8.90
N ILE A 276 -15.85 -15.61 10.20
CA ILE A 276 -15.87 -16.72 11.17
C ILE A 276 -16.78 -17.84 10.69
N LYS A 277 -17.98 -17.53 10.20
CA LYS A 277 -18.92 -18.52 9.66
C LYS A 277 -18.39 -19.20 8.40
N ALA A 278 -17.83 -18.44 7.47
CA ALA A 278 -17.27 -18.98 6.23
C ALA A 278 -16.01 -19.84 6.49
N TRP A 279 -15.21 -19.49 7.49
CA TRP A 279 -13.99 -20.19 7.88
C TRP A 279 -14.24 -21.59 8.45
N GLN A 280 -15.48 -21.92 8.81
CA GLN A 280 -15.89 -23.27 9.23
C GLN A 280 -16.23 -24.21 8.06
N LYS A 281 -16.15 -23.73 6.80
CA LYS A 281 -16.53 -24.52 5.62
C LYS A 281 -15.45 -25.48 5.10
N PRO A 282 -14.15 -25.14 5.10
CA PRO A 282 -13.10 -26.10 4.78
C PRO A 282 -13.13 -27.29 5.74
N GLU A 283 -12.67 -28.45 5.27
CA GLU A 283 -12.55 -29.68 6.06
C GLU A 283 -11.35 -29.63 7.02
N MET A 284 -10.36 -28.79 6.72
CA MET A 284 -9.16 -28.62 7.54
C MET A 284 -8.55 -27.22 7.39
N VAL A 285 -8.19 -26.63 8.52
CA VAL A 285 -7.44 -25.38 8.63
C VAL A 285 -6.16 -25.61 9.42
N VAL A 286 -5.02 -25.41 8.77
CA VAL A 286 -3.69 -25.47 9.38
C VAL A 286 -3.11 -24.07 9.47
N VAL A 287 -2.59 -23.69 10.63
CA VAL A 287 -1.96 -22.39 10.87
C VAL A 287 -0.54 -22.57 11.39
N SER A 288 0.43 -22.05 10.63
CA SER A 288 1.83 -21.90 11.02
C SER A 288 2.01 -20.53 11.67
N GLU A 289 2.25 -20.48 12.98
CA GLU A 289 2.26 -19.23 13.75
C GLU A 289 3.16 -19.32 15.00
N CYS A 290 3.74 -18.18 15.39
CA CYS A 290 4.60 -18.04 16.56
C CYS A 290 3.84 -17.54 17.81
N TYR A 291 2.61 -17.07 17.66
CA TYR A 291 1.74 -16.57 18.74
C TYR A 291 0.31 -17.13 18.70
N TRP A 292 -0.38 -17.17 19.84
CA TRP A 292 -1.82 -17.55 19.90
C TRP A 292 -2.75 -16.44 19.37
N THR A 293 -2.63 -16.12 18.08
CA THR A 293 -3.45 -15.13 17.37
C THR A 293 -4.90 -15.59 17.21
N ALA A 294 -5.80 -14.69 16.80
CA ALA A 294 -7.16 -15.08 16.46
C ALA A 294 -7.19 -16.13 15.34
N ALA A 295 -6.27 -16.10 14.38
CA ALA A 295 -6.14 -17.13 13.34
C ALA A 295 -5.82 -18.50 13.93
N ALA A 296 -4.77 -18.57 14.76
CA ALA A 296 -4.36 -19.82 15.42
C ALA A 296 -5.48 -20.42 16.30
N LYS A 297 -6.28 -19.58 16.96
CA LYS A 297 -7.43 -20.02 17.78
C LYS A 297 -8.60 -20.59 16.97
N HIS A 298 -8.64 -20.37 15.66
CA HIS A 298 -9.66 -20.89 14.75
C HIS A 298 -9.09 -21.93 13.76
N ALA A 299 -7.95 -22.54 14.09
CA ALA A 299 -7.34 -23.62 13.32
C ALA A 299 -7.71 -24.98 13.90
N ASP A 300 -7.72 -26.02 13.05
CA ASP A 300 -7.78 -27.41 13.50
C ASP A 300 -6.39 -27.89 13.97
N ILE A 301 -5.34 -27.44 13.27
CA ILE A 301 -3.94 -27.74 13.59
C ILE A 301 -3.15 -26.44 13.67
N VAL A 302 -2.42 -26.26 14.77
CA VAL A 302 -1.45 -25.17 14.94
C VAL A 302 -0.04 -25.75 14.94
N LEU A 303 0.81 -25.22 14.07
CA LEU A 303 2.24 -25.55 14.03
C LEU A 303 3.02 -24.41 14.69
N PRO A 304 3.72 -24.65 15.81
CA PRO A 304 4.49 -23.62 16.50
C PRO A 304 5.77 -23.32 15.72
N ILE A 305 5.89 -22.08 15.25
CA ILE A 305 7.01 -21.65 14.41
C ILE A 305 7.92 -20.70 15.17
N THR A 306 9.21 -20.69 14.82
CA THR A 306 10.17 -19.73 15.36
C THR A 306 9.87 -18.29 14.90
N THR A 307 10.26 -17.32 15.72
CA THR A 307 10.45 -15.92 15.31
C THR A 307 11.78 -15.77 14.56
N SER A 308 12.00 -14.62 13.92
CA SER A 308 13.28 -14.32 13.27
C SER A 308 14.46 -14.21 14.25
N PHE A 309 14.24 -14.06 15.56
CA PHE A 309 15.32 -14.02 16.57
C PHE A 309 15.86 -15.41 16.92
N GLU A 310 15.17 -16.47 16.51
CA GLU A 310 15.48 -17.86 16.82
C GLU A 310 16.15 -18.62 15.66
N ARG A 311 16.50 -17.92 14.56
CA ARG A 311 17.13 -18.49 13.36
C ARG A 311 18.09 -17.49 12.71
N ASN A 312 18.91 -17.95 11.75
CA ASN A 312 19.79 -17.07 10.98
C ASN A 312 19.12 -16.65 9.67
N ASP A 313 19.38 -15.42 9.23
CA ASP A 313 18.93 -14.90 7.95
C ASP A 313 19.83 -13.75 7.45
N LEU A 314 19.50 -13.19 6.29
CA LEU A 314 20.04 -11.95 5.75
C LEU A 314 18.90 -11.00 5.39
N THR A 315 19.10 -9.70 5.60
CA THR A 315 18.13 -8.69 5.17
C THR A 315 18.80 -7.47 4.57
N MET A 316 17.99 -6.62 3.95
CA MET A 316 18.39 -5.31 3.46
C MET A 316 17.62 -4.24 4.21
N THR A 317 18.27 -3.11 4.47
CA THR A 317 17.56 -1.93 5.00
C THR A 317 17.23 -0.95 3.88
N GLY A 318 15.99 -0.49 3.84
CA GLY A 318 15.52 0.53 2.91
C GLY A 318 15.02 -0.05 1.59
N ASP A 319 13.71 -0.27 1.50
CA ASP A 319 13.02 -0.85 0.35
C ASP A 319 13.31 -0.11 -0.97
N TYR A 320 13.47 1.22 -0.90
CA TYR A 320 13.78 2.07 -2.05
C TYR A 320 15.25 2.46 -2.12
N SER A 321 15.89 2.66 -0.97
CA SER A 321 17.25 3.19 -0.90
C SER A 321 18.30 2.11 -1.09
N ASN A 322 18.01 0.84 -0.75
CA ASN A 322 18.99 -0.22 -0.68
C ASN A 322 20.22 0.21 0.16
N GLN A 323 19.98 0.74 1.35
CA GLN A 323 21.03 1.41 2.11
C GLN A 323 22.07 0.44 2.66
N HIS A 324 21.62 -0.69 3.21
CA HIS A 324 22.51 -1.65 3.85
C HIS A 324 22.12 -3.09 3.54
N LEU A 325 23.11 -3.99 3.64
CA LEU A 325 22.94 -5.43 3.78
C LEU A 325 23.32 -5.82 5.21
N VAL A 326 22.46 -6.59 5.88
CA VAL A 326 22.54 -6.86 7.32
C VAL A 326 22.54 -8.36 7.61
N PRO A 327 23.47 -8.87 8.43
CA PRO A 327 23.39 -10.23 8.93
C PRO A 327 22.36 -10.32 10.06
N MET A 328 21.35 -11.18 9.90
CA MET A 328 20.39 -11.47 10.97
C MET A 328 20.82 -12.76 11.67
N LYS A 329 21.69 -12.64 12.67
CA LYS A 329 22.12 -13.81 13.44
C LYS A 329 21.07 -14.25 14.45
N GLN A 330 20.96 -15.55 14.65
CA GLN A 330 20.20 -16.14 15.73
C GLN A 330 20.63 -15.53 17.07
N VAL A 331 19.67 -15.00 17.83
CA VAL A 331 19.89 -14.33 19.12
C VAL A 331 19.67 -15.29 20.27
N VAL A 332 18.66 -16.15 20.16
CA VAL A 332 18.32 -17.19 21.15
C VAL A 332 18.05 -18.51 20.44
N ALA A 333 18.18 -19.64 21.14
CA ALA A 333 17.74 -20.93 20.61
C ALA A 333 16.21 -20.93 20.41
N PRO A 334 15.65 -21.79 19.52
CA PRO A 334 14.21 -21.98 19.42
C PRO A 334 13.56 -22.23 20.77
N GLN A 335 12.47 -21.53 21.05
CA GLN A 335 11.78 -21.58 22.33
C GLN A 335 10.74 -22.72 22.36
N TYR A 336 10.76 -23.49 23.45
CA TYR A 336 9.86 -24.63 23.65
C TYR A 336 10.02 -25.68 22.52
N GLU A 337 8.93 -25.99 21.81
CA GLU A 337 8.91 -26.94 20.69
C GLU A 337 8.77 -26.21 19.34
N SER A 338 9.06 -24.89 19.30
CA SER A 338 9.00 -24.12 18.05
C SER A 338 10.05 -24.61 17.06
N ARG A 339 9.68 -24.63 15.77
CA ARG A 339 10.56 -25.06 14.68
C ARG A 339 10.63 -24.01 13.59
N ASN A 340 11.75 -23.94 12.87
CA ASN A 340 11.88 -23.07 11.70
C ASN A 340 10.93 -23.54 10.59
N ASP A 341 10.21 -22.61 9.94
CA ASP A 341 9.32 -22.91 8.80
C ASP A 341 10.02 -23.79 7.77
N PHE A 342 11.27 -23.46 7.43
CA PHE A 342 12.07 -24.19 6.45
C PHE A 342 12.20 -25.68 6.81
N ASP A 343 12.49 -25.99 8.08
CA ASP A 343 12.65 -27.38 8.53
C ASP A 343 11.32 -28.12 8.57
N VAL A 344 10.24 -27.45 8.96
CA VAL A 344 8.89 -28.02 8.99
C VAL A 344 8.46 -28.41 7.57
N PHE A 345 8.60 -27.50 6.60
CA PHE A 345 8.25 -27.80 5.21
C PHE A 345 9.20 -28.81 4.55
N ALA A 346 10.46 -28.85 4.94
CA ALA A 346 11.39 -29.88 4.50
C ALA A 346 11.00 -31.28 4.99
N ASP A 347 10.63 -31.42 6.26
CA ASP A 347 10.15 -32.70 6.83
C ASP A 347 8.81 -33.12 6.25
N MET A 348 7.88 -32.18 6.07
CA MET A 348 6.62 -32.47 5.38
C MET A 348 6.85 -32.98 3.96
N SER A 349 7.81 -32.38 3.23
CA SER A 349 8.15 -32.84 1.89
C SER A 349 8.64 -34.29 1.89
N GLU A 350 9.41 -34.70 2.90
CA GLU A 350 9.84 -36.09 3.10
C GLU A 350 8.67 -37.04 3.38
N LEU A 351 7.68 -36.60 4.17
CA LEU A 351 6.48 -37.39 4.48
C LEU A 351 5.58 -37.56 3.24
N LEU A 352 5.50 -36.53 2.39
CA LEU A 352 4.75 -36.61 1.13
C LEU A 352 5.39 -37.59 0.15
N LYS A 353 6.73 -37.62 0.08
CA LYS A 353 7.47 -38.53 -0.77
C LYS A 353 8.87 -38.76 -0.22
N ALA A 354 9.29 -40.03 -0.13
CA ALA A 354 10.67 -40.38 0.24
C ALA A 354 11.69 -39.63 -0.63
N GLY A 355 12.66 -38.97 0.00
CA GLY A 355 13.63 -38.07 -0.63
C GLY A 355 13.14 -36.65 -0.86
N GLY A 356 11.89 -36.32 -0.51
CA GLY A 356 11.28 -35.01 -0.70
C GLY A 356 11.98 -33.89 0.07
N ARG A 357 12.60 -34.17 1.23
CA ARG A 357 13.42 -33.18 1.94
C ARG A 357 14.54 -32.63 1.06
N LYS A 358 15.26 -33.52 0.37
CA LYS A 358 16.38 -33.14 -0.51
C LYS A 358 15.91 -32.34 -1.73
N VAL A 359 14.72 -32.64 -2.22
CA VAL A 359 14.11 -31.88 -3.34
C VAL A 359 13.73 -30.48 -2.88
N TYR A 360 13.03 -30.36 -1.75
CA TYR A 360 12.61 -29.07 -1.19
C TYR A 360 13.79 -28.18 -0.82
N SER A 361 14.78 -28.75 -0.11
CA SER A 361 15.95 -27.98 0.35
C SER A 361 16.99 -27.75 -0.74
N GLU A 362 16.82 -28.32 -1.95
CA GLU A 362 17.85 -28.42 -2.98
C GLU A 362 19.16 -29.04 -2.46
N ASN A 363 19.06 -29.89 -1.44
CA ASN A 363 20.20 -30.46 -0.72
C ASN A 363 21.15 -29.38 -0.14
N LYS A 364 20.61 -28.22 0.23
CA LYS A 364 21.30 -27.11 0.91
C LYS A 364 20.82 -27.00 2.35
N GLU A 365 21.73 -26.68 3.25
CA GLU A 365 21.42 -26.31 4.63
C GLU A 365 21.27 -24.78 4.76
N GLU A 366 20.83 -24.29 5.94
CA GLU A 366 20.59 -22.86 6.22
C GLU A 366 21.75 -21.96 5.74
N MET A 367 22.98 -22.28 6.15
CA MET A 367 24.16 -21.45 5.83
C MET A 367 24.58 -21.51 4.36
N ASP A 368 24.21 -22.57 3.63
CA ASP A 368 24.47 -22.65 2.19
C ASP A 368 23.55 -21.70 1.43
N TRP A 369 22.27 -21.65 1.82
CA TRP A 369 21.30 -20.67 1.28
C TRP A 369 21.75 -19.23 1.52
N LEU A 370 22.12 -18.89 2.76
CA LEU A 370 22.58 -17.53 3.08
C LEU A 370 23.83 -17.13 2.29
N ARG A 371 24.77 -18.07 2.10
CA ARG A 371 25.95 -17.84 1.27
C ARG A 371 25.57 -17.59 -0.19
N GLU A 372 24.67 -18.38 -0.75
CA GLU A 372 24.22 -18.23 -2.13
C GLU A 372 23.55 -16.87 -2.37
N PHE A 373 22.66 -16.44 -1.47
CA PHE A 373 22.01 -15.13 -1.55
C PHE A 373 23.01 -13.99 -1.46
N TYR A 374 23.98 -14.11 -0.56
CA TYR A 374 25.07 -13.15 -0.42
C TYR A 374 25.96 -13.09 -1.66
N ASP A 375 26.34 -14.23 -2.23
CA ASP A 375 27.22 -14.30 -3.41
C ASP A 375 26.54 -13.71 -4.65
N ALA A 376 25.22 -13.92 -4.80
CA ALA A 376 24.41 -13.27 -5.82
C ALA A 376 24.41 -11.74 -5.66
N ALA A 377 24.18 -11.24 -4.43
CA ALA A 377 24.27 -9.82 -4.12
C ALA A 377 25.67 -9.26 -4.40
N GLN A 378 26.73 -9.96 -3.94
CA GLN A 378 28.13 -9.59 -4.16
C GLN A 378 28.45 -9.48 -5.65
N LYS A 379 27.98 -10.42 -6.48
CA LYS A 379 28.15 -10.37 -7.93
C LYS A 379 27.50 -9.13 -8.54
N GLY A 380 26.27 -8.80 -8.12
CA GLY A 380 25.58 -7.58 -8.54
C GLY A 380 26.29 -6.29 -8.10
N ALA A 381 26.81 -6.27 -6.87
CA ALA A 381 27.60 -5.16 -6.34
C ALA A 381 28.89 -4.93 -7.14
N ARG A 382 29.62 -6.00 -7.48
CA ARG A 382 30.84 -5.93 -8.30
C ARG A 382 30.57 -5.30 -9.68
N ALA A 383 29.45 -5.63 -10.32
CA ALA A 383 29.05 -5.03 -11.60
C ALA A 383 28.84 -3.50 -11.50
N GLN A 384 28.48 -3.01 -10.31
CA GLN A 384 28.34 -1.57 -10.00
C GLN A 384 29.60 -0.95 -9.38
N ARG A 385 30.73 -1.70 -9.37
CA ARG A 385 32.01 -1.30 -8.77
C ARG A 385 31.89 -1.01 -7.26
N VAL A 386 31.09 -1.83 -6.56
CA VAL A 386 30.94 -1.79 -5.11
C VAL A 386 31.62 -3.04 -4.54
N ASN A 387 32.59 -2.84 -3.65
CA ASN A 387 33.32 -3.94 -3.02
C ASN A 387 32.52 -4.47 -1.82
N MET A 388 32.31 -5.77 -1.78
CA MET A 388 31.74 -6.48 -0.64
C MET A 388 32.73 -7.58 -0.21
N PRO A 389 32.96 -7.78 1.10
CA PRO A 389 33.88 -8.82 1.60
C PRO A 389 33.39 -10.23 1.24
N GLN A 390 34.21 -11.25 1.47
CA GLN A 390 33.77 -12.64 1.33
C GLN A 390 32.73 -13.00 2.40
N PHE A 391 31.79 -13.90 2.10
CA PHE A 391 30.69 -14.26 3.01
C PHE A 391 31.15 -14.57 4.44
N ASN A 392 32.18 -15.42 4.59
CA ASN A 392 32.69 -15.77 5.92
C ASN A 392 33.26 -14.56 6.68
N GLN A 393 33.88 -13.60 6.00
CA GLN A 393 34.39 -12.38 6.63
C GLN A 393 33.24 -11.48 7.06
N PHE A 394 32.24 -11.28 6.20
CA PHE A 394 31.02 -10.54 6.51
C PHE A 394 30.28 -11.15 7.70
N TRP A 395 30.02 -12.45 7.65
CA TRP A 395 29.28 -13.18 8.67
C TRP A 395 30.01 -13.14 10.01
N GLN A 396 31.34 -13.37 10.05
CA GLN A 396 32.11 -13.29 11.29
C GLN A 396 32.22 -11.87 11.84
N ALA A 397 32.33 -10.86 10.98
CA ALA A 397 32.38 -9.46 11.41
C ALA A 397 31.08 -9.02 12.11
N ASN A 398 29.93 -9.61 11.74
CA ASN A 398 28.61 -9.28 12.28
C ASN A 398 28.30 -7.77 12.23
N LYS A 399 28.62 -7.15 11.09
CA LYS A 399 28.39 -5.73 10.82
C LYS A 399 27.58 -5.57 9.55
N LEU A 400 26.75 -4.54 9.51
CA LEU A 400 26.09 -4.13 8.28
C LEU A 400 27.13 -3.70 7.23
N ILE A 401 26.80 -3.91 5.95
CA ILE A 401 27.52 -3.33 4.82
C ILE A 401 26.70 -2.14 4.33
N GLU A 402 27.29 -0.94 4.36
CA GLU A 402 26.68 0.25 3.77
C GLU A 402 26.95 0.31 2.27
N MET A 403 25.87 0.43 1.50
CA MET A 403 25.93 0.56 0.05
C MET A 403 26.36 1.97 -0.34
N ARG A 404 27.06 2.10 -1.48
CA ARG A 404 27.64 3.37 -1.90
C ARG A 404 26.56 4.33 -2.40
N ASN A 405 26.61 5.58 -1.96
CA ASN A 405 25.76 6.65 -2.52
C ASN A 405 25.89 6.75 -4.05
N ASN A 406 24.82 7.21 -4.68
CA ASN A 406 24.76 7.40 -6.13
C ASN A 406 24.22 8.80 -6.45
N GLU A 407 25.12 9.72 -6.79
CA GLU A 407 24.81 11.12 -7.08
C GLU A 407 23.81 11.32 -8.22
N LYS A 408 23.71 10.36 -9.16
CA LYS A 408 22.71 10.39 -10.22
C LYS A 408 21.31 10.13 -9.64
N ASN A 409 21.19 9.20 -8.71
CA ASN A 409 19.92 8.84 -8.09
C ASN A 409 19.43 9.91 -7.11
N ASP A 410 20.33 10.69 -6.52
CA ASP A 410 19.98 11.87 -5.70
C ASP A 410 19.21 12.94 -6.48
N LYS A 411 19.32 12.94 -7.81
CA LYS A 411 18.66 13.87 -8.73
C LYS A 411 17.53 13.23 -9.53
N TYR A 412 17.08 12.04 -9.13
CA TYR A 412 16.05 11.31 -9.84
C TYR A 412 14.73 12.09 -9.88
N VAL A 413 14.15 12.25 -11.08
CA VAL A 413 12.84 12.85 -11.29
C VAL A 413 11.96 11.85 -12.03
N ARG A 414 10.90 11.38 -11.37
CA ARG A 414 9.96 10.41 -11.95
C ARG A 414 9.27 11.00 -13.18
N TYR A 415 9.18 10.22 -14.27
CA TYR A 415 8.62 10.60 -15.57
C TYR A 415 9.37 11.70 -16.36
N ALA A 416 10.60 12.08 -15.96
CA ALA A 416 11.36 13.09 -16.70
C ALA A 416 11.65 12.66 -18.15
N GLU A 417 11.99 11.40 -18.40
CA GLU A 417 12.26 10.87 -19.74
C GLU A 417 11.00 10.84 -20.63
N PHE A 418 9.87 10.36 -20.10
CA PHE A 418 8.57 10.44 -20.78
C PHE A 418 8.18 11.87 -21.13
N ARG A 419 8.42 12.83 -20.22
CA ARG A 419 8.16 14.24 -20.49
C ARG A 419 9.10 14.80 -21.57
N ALA A 420 10.37 14.44 -21.55
CA ALA A 420 11.36 14.92 -22.52
C ALA A 420 11.00 14.45 -23.93
N ASP A 421 10.69 13.17 -24.09
CA ASP A 421 10.28 12.57 -25.36
C ASP A 421 9.30 11.40 -25.12
N PRO A 422 7.98 11.64 -25.28
CA PRO A 422 6.96 10.62 -25.05
C PRO A 422 6.87 9.59 -26.19
N ILE A 423 7.51 9.86 -27.34
CA ILE A 423 7.56 8.92 -28.47
C ILE A 423 8.66 7.89 -28.22
N MET A 424 9.84 8.35 -27.77
CA MET A 424 10.96 7.48 -27.46
C MET A 424 10.83 6.77 -26.10
N ASN A 425 10.10 7.38 -25.15
CA ASN A 425 9.90 6.83 -23.81
C ASN A 425 8.40 6.67 -23.49
N PRO A 426 7.63 5.91 -24.28
CA PRO A 426 6.19 5.79 -24.08
C PRO A 426 5.87 5.08 -22.75
N LEU A 427 4.69 5.36 -22.20
CA LEU A 427 4.17 4.60 -21.06
C LEU A 427 3.73 3.20 -21.49
N GLY A 428 3.65 2.26 -20.55
CA GLY A 428 3.16 0.89 -20.80
C GLY A 428 1.65 0.77 -21.02
N THR A 429 0.97 1.84 -21.43
CA THR A 429 -0.47 1.86 -21.74
C THR A 429 -0.71 1.53 -23.22
N PRO A 430 -1.91 1.10 -23.63
CA PRO A 430 -2.22 0.84 -25.04
C PRO A 430 -1.89 2.00 -25.99
N SER A 431 -2.08 3.24 -25.54
CA SER A 431 -1.77 4.45 -26.32
C SER A 431 -0.32 4.96 -26.18
N GLY A 432 0.49 4.42 -25.27
CA GLY A 432 1.78 4.98 -24.90
C GLY A 432 1.71 6.29 -24.08
N LYS A 433 0.50 6.76 -23.76
CA LYS A 433 0.20 8.03 -23.07
C LYS A 433 -0.56 7.82 -21.75
N ILE A 434 -0.78 8.90 -21.01
CA ILE A 434 -1.69 8.87 -19.85
C ILE A 434 -3.13 8.75 -20.35
N GLU A 435 -3.80 7.63 -20.05
CA GLU A 435 -5.20 7.41 -20.45
C GLU A 435 -6.15 8.01 -19.43
N ILE A 436 -6.66 9.22 -19.71
CA ILE A 436 -7.74 9.83 -18.91
C ILE A 436 -9.06 9.11 -19.22
N PHE A 437 -9.25 8.70 -20.48
CA PHE A 437 -10.28 7.75 -20.88
C PHE A 437 -9.62 6.45 -21.36
N SER A 438 -10.04 5.30 -20.82
CA SER A 438 -9.54 3.98 -21.23
C SER A 438 -10.57 3.22 -22.06
N LYS A 439 -10.24 2.98 -23.34
CA LYS A 439 -11.03 2.11 -24.23
C LYS A 439 -11.06 0.65 -23.76
N THR A 440 -10.01 0.21 -23.08
CA THR A 440 -9.96 -1.14 -22.50
C THR A 440 -11.03 -1.30 -21.43
N ILE A 441 -11.12 -0.35 -20.48
CA ILE A 441 -12.15 -0.36 -19.44
C ILE A 441 -13.55 -0.17 -20.03
N GLU A 442 -13.70 0.70 -21.05
CA GLU A 442 -14.95 0.86 -21.80
C GLU A 442 -15.45 -0.50 -22.34
N GLY A 443 -14.54 -1.30 -22.91
CA GLY A 443 -14.85 -2.62 -23.46
C GLY A 443 -15.32 -3.66 -22.44
N PHE A 444 -15.08 -3.46 -21.14
CA PHE A 444 -15.56 -4.37 -20.09
C PHE A 444 -17.05 -4.16 -19.76
N GLY A 445 -17.60 -2.97 -20.04
CA GLY A 445 -19.01 -2.68 -19.77
C GLY A 445 -19.40 -2.67 -18.29
N TYR A 446 -18.44 -2.45 -17.39
CA TYR A 446 -18.67 -2.42 -15.95
C TYR A 446 -19.34 -1.12 -15.50
N LYS A 447 -20.44 -1.23 -14.76
CA LYS A 447 -21.21 -0.07 -14.27
C LYS A 447 -20.53 0.64 -13.09
N ASP A 448 -19.78 -0.12 -12.30
CA ASP A 448 -19.07 0.32 -11.10
C ASP A 448 -17.64 0.80 -11.37
N CYS A 449 -17.17 0.72 -12.61
CA CYS A 449 -15.87 1.25 -13.04
C CYS A 449 -15.99 1.84 -14.47
N PRO A 450 -16.50 3.08 -14.60
CA PRO A 450 -16.64 3.75 -15.88
C PRO A 450 -15.27 4.01 -16.54
N PRO A 451 -15.23 4.27 -17.86
CA PRO A 451 -13.98 4.37 -18.62
C PRO A 451 -13.19 5.66 -18.41
N HIS A 452 -13.62 6.55 -17.52
CA HIS A 452 -12.89 7.72 -17.06
C HIS A 452 -13.19 7.98 -15.57
N PRO A 453 -12.35 8.73 -14.84
CA PRO A 453 -12.62 9.05 -13.44
C PRO A 453 -14.00 9.67 -13.27
N SER A 454 -14.79 9.11 -12.37
CA SER A 454 -16.18 9.52 -12.14
C SER A 454 -16.52 9.50 -10.65
N TRP A 455 -17.48 10.34 -10.26
CA TRP A 455 -18.10 10.25 -8.95
C TRP A 455 -19.19 9.19 -9.02
N LEU A 456 -19.08 8.20 -8.16
CA LEU A 456 -20.07 7.15 -7.94
C LEU A 456 -20.42 7.18 -6.45
N GLU A 457 -21.70 7.26 -6.13
CA GLU A 457 -22.16 7.29 -4.74
C GLU A 457 -21.94 5.91 -4.08
N PRO A 458 -21.12 5.83 -3.02
CA PRO A 458 -20.96 4.59 -2.27
C PRO A 458 -22.27 4.18 -1.60
N VAL A 459 -22.38 2.89 -1.28
CA VAL A 459 -23.54 2.35 -0.54
C VAL A 459 -23.62 2.98 0.86
N GLU A 460 -22.49 3.04 1.56
CA GLU A 460 -22.37 3.62 2.90
C GLU A 460 -21.46 4.85 2.88
N TRP A 461 -22.05 6.03 3.06
CA TRP A 461 -21.33 7.30 3.18
C TRP A 461 -22.22 8.33 3.89
N LYS A 462 -21.72 9.56 4.08
CA LYS A 462 -22.47 10.63 4.78
C LYS A 462 -23.88 10.87 4.21
N GLY A 463 -24.04 10.84 2.89
CA GLY A 463 -25.34 11.06 2.24
C GLY A 463 -26.34 9.92 2.42
N SER A 464 -25.90 8.71 2.78
CA SER A 464 -26.78 7.58 3.12
C SER A 464 -26.85 7.27 4.62
N ALA A 465 -26.15 8.04 5.44
CA ALA A 465 -26.13 7.87 6.89
C ALA A 465 -27.49 8.23 7.51
N LYS A 466 -27.98 7.38 8.42
CA LYS A 466 -29.17 7.66 9.23
C LYS A 466 -28.82 8.65 10.35
N GLU A 467 -29.82 9.35 10.86
CA GLU A 467 -29.65 10.24 12.00
C GLU A 467 -28.98 9.51 13.18
N GLY A 468 -27.96 10.16 13.77
CA GLY A 468 -27.18 9.59 14.87
C GLY A 468 -26.06 8.62 14.47
N GLN A 469 -25.97 8.20 13.21
CA GLN A 469 -24.85 7.37 12.74
C GLN A 469 -23.57 8.18 12.54
N LEU A 470 -22.43 7.57 12.87
CA LEU A 470 -21.09 8.12 12.69
C LEU A 470 -20.32 7.30 11.66
N GLN A 471 -19.42 7.95 10.93
CA GLN A 471 -18.48 7.26 10.05
C GLN A 471 -17.28 6.76 10.86
N LEU A 472 -16.97 5.46 10.76
CA LEU A 472 -15.80 4.86 11.41
C LEU A 472 -14.60 4.84 10.45
N LEU A 473 -13.51 5.46 10.86
CA LEU A 473 -12.23 5.43 10.14
C LEU A 473 -11.24 4.49 10.86
N THR A 474 -10.88 3.39 10.21
CA THR A 474 -9.98 2.37 10.77
C THR A 474 -8.59 2.44 10.15
N ALA A 475 -7.85 3.50 10.45
CA ALA A 475 -6.48 3.70 9.97
C ALA A 475 -5.49 2.70 10.58
N HIS A 476 -4.27 2.65 10.02
CA HIS A 476 -3.19 1.82 10.58
C HIS A 476 -2.76 2.30 11.97
N PRO A 477 -2.49 1.38 12.92
CA PRO A 477 -2.20 1.74 14.30
C PRO A 477 -0.79 2.35 14.48
N ALA A 478 -0.65 3.28 15.43
CA ALA A 478 0.62 3.99 15.68
C ALA A 478 1.66 3.22 16.50
N HIS A 479 1.22 2.22 17.27
CA HIS A 479 2.05 1.46 18.22
C HIS A 479 2.10 -0.03 17.90
N ARG A 480 1.75 -0.44 16.68
CA ARG A 480 1.75 -1.84 16.24
C ARG A 480 2.05 -1.92 14.75
N LEU A 481 2.54 -3.08 14.30
CA LEU A 481 2.48 -3.45 12.89
C LEU A 481 1.23 -4.30 12.68
N HIS A 482 0.13 -3.66 12.25
CA HIS A 482 -1.17 -4.32 12.14
C HIS A 482 -1.60 -4.97 13.48
N SER A 483 -1.69 -6.30 13.53
CA SER A 483 -1.96 -7.08 14.76
C SER A 483 -0.70 -7.39 15.57
N GLN A 484 0.49 -7.32 14.97
CA GLN A 484 1.74 -7.69 15.64
C GLN A 484 1.99 -6.76 16.82
N LEU A 485 2.57 -7.31 17.88
CA LEU A 485 2.85 -6.62 19.16
C LEU A 485 1.61 -6.24 19.99
N ASN A 486 0.39 -6.63 19.61
CA ASN A 486 -0.79 -6.39 20.46
C ASN A 486 -0.73 -7.16 21.80
N TYR A 487 0.00 -8.27 21.84
CA TYR A 487 0.29 -9.05 23.05
C TYR A 487 1.47 -8.51 23.87
N ALA A 488 2.22 -7.54 23.33
CA ALA A 488 3.41 -7.02 23.97
C ALA A 488 3.05 -5.96 25.03
N LYS A 489 3.98 -5.73 25.96
CA LYS A 489 3.88 -4.67 26.98
C LYS A 489 3.61 -3.27 26.39
N LEU A 490 3.98 -3.07 25.12
CA LEU A 490 3.69 -1.85 24.36
C LEU A 490 2.19 -1.46 24.36
N ARG A 491 1.29 -2.44 24.52
CA ARG A 491 -0.16 -2.20 24.66
C ARG A 491 -0.55 -1.33 25.85
N GLU A 492 0.23 -1.38 26.94
CA GLU A 492 -0.01 -0.57 28.14
C GLU A 492 0.09 0.95 27.88
N LEU A 493 0.75 1.37 26.79
CA LEU A 493 0.91 2.79 26.47
C LEU A 493 -0.36 3.47 25.93
N TYR A 494 -1.29 2.71 25.34
CA TYR A 494 -2.44 3.28 24.64
C TYR A 494 -3.79 2.65 25.00
N ALA A 495 -3.80 1.47 25.63
CA ALA A 495 -5.05 0.83 26.01
C ALA A 495 -5.79 1.66 27.07
N ILE A 496 -7.09 1.85 26.89
CA ILE A 496 -7.96 2.55 27.84
C ILE A 496 -8.85 1.51 28.50
N ALA A 497 -8.76 1.39 29.83
CA ALA A 497 -9.45 0.34 30.59
C ALA A 497 -9.23 -1.07 30.00
N ASP A 498 -8.01 -1.36 29.53
CA ASP A 498 -7.62 -2.60 28.87
C ASP A 498 -8.37 -2.90 27.55
N ARG A 499 -8.91 -1.87 26.87
CA ARG A 499 -9.59 -1.99 25.56
C ARG A 499 -8.88 -1.13 24.50
N GLU A 500 -9.14 -1.45 23.23
CA GLU A 500 -8.68 -0.62 22.11
C GLU A 500 -9.37 0.75 22.16
N PRO A 501 -8.62 1.86 22.04
CA PRO A 501 -9.20 3.20 22.09
C PRO A 501 -10.01 3.54 20.84
N ILE A 502 -11.12 4.26 21.03
CA ILE A 502 -11.88 4.91 19.95
C ILE A 502 -11.78 6.42 20.17
N THR A 503 -11.35 7.15 19.13
CA THR A 503 -11.38 8.62 19.14
C THR A 503 -12.69 9.12 18.55
N ILE A 504 -13.29 10.12 19.18
CA ILE A 504 -14.58 10.70 18.81
C ILE A 504 -14.51 12.22 18.91
N HIS A 505 -15.21 12.94 18.02
CA HIS A 505 -15.25 14.40 18.07
C HIS A 505 -15.90 14.88 19.38
N PRO A 506 -15.42 15.98 20.02
CA PRO A 506 -15.97 16.45 21.29
C PRO A 506 -17.49 16.71 21.26
N ASP A 507 -18.00 17.25 20.16
CA ASP A 507 -19.44 17.51 20.01
C ASP A 507 -20.25 16.21 19.93
N ASP A 508 -19.74 15.19 19.25
CA ASP A 508 -20.38 13.88 19.14
C ASP A 508 -20.34 13.12 20.47
N ALA A 509 -19.25 13.24 21.21
CA ALA A 509 -19.13 12.70 22.56
C ALA A 509 -20.11 13.37 23.52
N LYS A 510 -20.19 14.71 23.50
CA LYS A 510 -21.12 15.49 24.32
C LYS A 510 -22.58 15.14 24.03
N ALA A 511 -22.95 15.01 22.74
CA ALA A 511 -24.29 14.61 22.34
C ALA A 511 -24.70 13.21 22.83
N ARG A 512 -23.71 12.36 23.14
CA ARG A 512 -23.91 10.98 23.60
C ARG A 512 -23.56 10.77 25.08
N ASN A 513 -23.25 11.86 25.80
CA ASN A 513 -22.81 11.82 27.20
C ASN A 513 -21.62 10.88 27.44
N ILE A 514 -20.63 10.91 26.54
CA ILE A 514 -19.39 10.12 26.62
C ILE A 514 -18.28 11.00 27.18
N ALA A 515 -17.62 10.53 28.24
CA ALA A 515 -16.41 11.12 28.79
C ALA A 515 -15.16 10.31 28.38
N ASN A 516 -13.98 10.95 28.45
CA ASN A 516 -12.72 10.26 28.22
C ASN A 516 -12.51 9.17 29.27
N GLY A 517 -12.22 7.94 28.83
CA GLY A 517 -12.05 6.78 29.70
C GLY A 517 -13.28 5.88 29.81
N ASP A 518 -14.44 6.33 29.34
CA ASP A 518 -15.66 5.53 29.37
C ASP A 518 -15.54 4.30 28.46
N LEU A 519 -16.12 3.18 28.91
CA LEU A 519 -16.32 2.03 28.06
C LEU A 519 -17.49 2.32 27.11
N VAL A 520 -17.23 2.25 25.82
CA VAL A 520 -18.21 2.48 24.76
C VAL A 520 -18.47 1.22 23.96
N GLN A 521 -19.64 1.14 23.34
CA GLN A 521 -20.00 0.11 22.37
C GLN A 521 -20.31 0.78 21.03
N SER A 522 -19.56 0.42 20.00
CA SER A 522 -19.91 0.72 18.60
C SER A 522 -20.81 -0.41 18.11
N LEU A 523 -22.06 -0.09 17.76
CA LEU A 523 -23.04 -1.02 17.22
C LEU A 523 -23.13 -0.94 15.69
#